data_AF-A0A7G2K0C0-F1
#
_entry.id   AF-A0A7G2K0C0-F1
#
_cell.length_a   1.000
_cell.length_b   1.000
_cell.length_c   1.000
_cell.angle_alpha   90.00
_cell.angle_beta   90.00
_cell.angle_gamma   90.00
#
_symmetry.space_group_name_H-M   'P 1'
#
loop_
_entity.id
_entity.type
_entity.pdbx_description
1 polymer ?
#
loop_
_entity_poly.entity_id
_entity_poly.type
_entity_poly.pdbx_seq_one_letter_code
_entity_poly.pdbx_strand_id
1 'polypeptide(L)'
;MIDFETKRNRLVLFNLTRTNGELLPMASEAYDEQGQFVGYVVQNGVLFAGGLQQPKGTIKVSWGNGEQNQCHFDYSVNLDNATQMQQYEKVCQ
;
A
#
# COMPACT_ATOMS: atom_id res chain seq x y z
N MET A 1 -7.66 32.99 9.96
CA MET A 1 -7.94 31.73 10.66
C MET A 1 -7.39 30.63 9.77
N ILE A 2 -6.57 29.72 10.29
CA ILE A 2 -6.01 28.60 9.51
C ILE A 2 -6.78 27.36 9.94
N ASP A 3 -7.45 26.71 9.00
CA ASP A 3 -8.11 25.42 9.23
C ASP A 3 -7.05 24.30 9.18
N PHE A 4 -6.90 23.61 10.31
CA PHE A 4 -6.10 22.38 10.39
C PHE A 4 -7.04 21.19 10.28
N GLU A 5 -7.25 20.70 9.06
CA GLU A 5 -7.97 19.44 8.86
C GLU A 5 -7.14 18.28 9.41
N THR A 6 -7.65 17.63 10.46
CA THR A 6 -7.08 16.37 10.93
C THR A 6 -7.49 15.27 9.95
N LYS A 7 -6.64 15.02 8.94
CA LYS A 7 -6.76 13.79 8.16
C LYS A 7 -6.48 12.64 9.11
N ARG A 8 -7.51 11.86 9.45
CA ARG A 8 -7.33 10.54 10.05
C ARG A 8 -6.69 9.64 9.00
N ASN A 9 -5.38 9.75 8.87
CA ASN A 9 -4.60 8.87 8.00
C ASN A 9 -4.52 7.51 8.69
N ARG A 10 -5.05 6.49 8.02
CA ARG A 10 -5.21 5.15 8.59
C ARG A 10 -4.11 4.29 8.02
N LEU A 11 -3.18 3.90 8.88
CA LEU A 11 -2.09 3.04 8.45
C LEU A 11 -2.58 1.61 8.33
N VAL A 12 -2.62 1.10 7.10
CA VAL A 12 -2.80 -0.31 6.82
C VAL A 12 -1.45 -0.90 6.40
N LEU A 13 -1.14 -2.08 6.94
CA LEU A 13 0.05 -2.84 6.59
C LEU A 13 -0.31 -3.95 5.62
N PHE A 14 0.42 -4.07 4.52
CA PHE A 14 0.35 -5.25 3.65
C PHE A 14 1.70 -5.94 3.63
N ASN A 15 1.74 -7.19 4.06
CA ASN A 15 2.90 -8.06 3.88
C ASN A 15 2.86 -8.61 2.46
N LEU A 16 3.79 -8.14 1.62
CA LEU A 16 3.79 -8.44 0.20
C LEU A 16 4.84 -9.50 -0.14
N THR A 17 4.41 -10.51 -0.88
CA THR A 17 5.29 -11.50 -1.52
C THR A 17 5.05 -11.46 -3.03
N ARG A 18 6.11 -11.55 -3.82
CA ARG A 18 5.99 -11.69 -5.28
C ARG A 18 5.48 -13.09 -5.62
N THR A 19 4.94 -13.27 -6.82
CA THR A 19 4.49 -14.58 -7.32
C THR A 19 5.58 -15.67 -7.32
N ASN A 20 6.85 -15.28 -7.39
CA ASN A 20 8.01 -16.18 -7.30
C ASN A 20 8.46 -16.45 -5.84
N GLY A 21 7.78 -15.90 -4.83
CA GLY A 21 8.11 -16.06 -3.42
C GLY A 21 9.14 -15.06 -2.87
N GLU A 22 9.68 -14.17 -3.71
CA GLU A 22 10.61 -13.13 -3.27
C GLU A 22 9.89 -11.98 -2.56
N LEU A 23 10.62 -11.24 -1.73
CA LEU A 23 10.13 -10.02 -1.11
C LEU A 23 10.29 -8.82 -2.06
N LEU A 24 9.40 -7.85 -1.92
CA LEU A 24 9.52 -6.59 -2.66
C LEU A 24 10.69 -5.75 -2.12
N PRO A 25 11.41 -5.01 -2.98
CA PRO A 25 12.48 -4.12 -2.55
C PRO A 25 11.99 -3.02 -1.60
N MET A 26 12.83 -2.64 -0.64
CA MET A 26 12.58 -1.44 0.17
C MET A 26 12.55 -0.19 -0.71
N ALA A 27 11.77 0.81 -0.29
CA ALA A 27 11.51 2.06 -1.01
C ALA A 27 10.75 1.88 -2.33
N SER A 28 10.13 0.72 -2.57
CA SER A 28 9.10 0.62 -3.62
C SER A 28 7.95 1.56 -3.31
N GLU A 29 7.44 2.25 -4.32
CA GLU A 29 6.33 3.18 -4.19
C GLU A 29 5.03 2.46 -4.55
N ALA A 30 3.96 2.77 -3.82
CA ALA A 30 2.64 2.21 -4.08
C ALA A 30 1.67 3.32 -4.48
N TYR A 31 0.85 3.02 -5.50
CA TYR A 31 -0.15 3.92 -6.07
C TYR A 31 -1.49 3.19 -6.21
N ASP A 32 -2.60 3.90 -6.05
CA ASP A 32 -3.94 3.38 -6.35
C ASP A 32 -4.27 3.45 -7.86
N GLU A 33 -5.47 2.99 -8.21
CA GLU A 33 -5.99 3.00 -9.59
C GLU A 33 -6.10 4.40 -10.20
N GLN A 34 -6.17 5.45 -9.38
CA GLN A 34 -6.20 6.85 -9.82
C GLN A 34 -4.78 7.43 -9.94
N GLY A 35 -3.74 6.65 -9.67
CA GLY A 35 -2.35 7.09 -9.65
C GLY A 35 -2.00 7.92 -8.43
N GLN A 36 -2.81 7.90 -7.37
CA GLN A 36 -2.51 8.61 -6.14
C GLN A 36 -1.55 7.78 -5.29
N PHE A 37 -0.55 8.44 -4.73
CA PHE A 37 0.42 7.81 -3.84
C PHE A 37 -0.26 7.29 -2.56
N VAL A 38 -0.08 6.00 -2.26
CA VAL A 38 -0.67 5.37 -1.06
C VAL A 38 0.36 5.03 0.02
N GLY A 39 1.63 4.85 -0.33
CA GLY A 39 2.65 4.47 0.64
C GLY A 39 3.94 3.91 0.05
N TYR A 40 4.82 3.44 0.95
CA TYR A 40 6.11 2.84 0.59
C TYR A 40 6.24 1.43 1.16
N VAL A 41 6.95 0.58 0.42
CA VAL A 41 7.45 -0.69 0.94
C VAL A 41 8.67 -0.44 1.83
N VAL A 42 8.60 -0.92 3.06
CA VAL A 42 9.70 -0.90 4.03
C VAL A 42 10.40 -2.26 4.08
N GLN A 43 11.27 -2.46 5.08
CA GLN A 43 11.96 -3.74 5.27
C GLN A 43 10.98 -4.92 5.36
N ASN A 44 11.44 -6.10 4.94
CA ASN A 44 10.67 -7.34 4.88
C ASN A 44 9.46 -7.34 3.92
N GLY A 45 9.45 -6.47 2.90
CA GLY A 45 8.39 -6.46 1.89
C GLY A 45 7.05 -5.95 2.42
N VAL A 46 7.04 -5.19 3.52
CA VAL A 46 5.81 -4.65 4.11
C VAL A 46 5.50 -3.31 3.48
N LEU A 47 4.32 -3.14 2.88
CA LEU A 47 3.81 -1.85 2.45
C LEU A 47 3.12 -1.13 3.60
N PHE A 48 3.61 0.07 3.92
CA PHE A 48 2.97 1.01 4.85
C PHE A 48 2.01 1.91 4.07
N ALA A 49 0.76 1.51 3.97
CA ALA A 49 -0.27 2.21 3.20
C ALA A 49 -1.04 3.19 4.10
N GLY A 50 -0.55 4.42 4.18
CA GLY A 50 -1.21 5.50 4.92
C GLY A 50 -2.18 6.33 4.09
N GLY A 51 -1.98 6.40 2.76
CA GLY A 51 -2.72 7.27 1.86
C GLY A 51 -3.99 6.67 1.25
N LEU A 52 -4.50 5.54 1.78
CA LEU A 52 -5.69 4.89 1.24
C LEU A 52 -6.95 5.73 1.43
N GLN A 53 -7.64 6.02 0.33
CA GLN A 53 -8.89 6.76 0.34
C GLN A 53 -10.12 5.88 0.14
N GLN A 54 -9.97 4.73 -0.53
CA GLN A 54 -11.04 3.77 -0.77
C GLN A 54 -10.87 2.52 0.10
N PRO A 55 -11.96 1.89 0.58
CA PRO A 55 -11.87 0.67 1.39
C PRO A 55 -11.50 -0.56 0.56
N LYS A 56 -11.54 -0.48 -0.76
CA LYS A 56 -11.17 -1.55 -1.69
C LYS A 56 -10.68 -0.96 -3.00
N GLY A 57 -9.89 -1.73 -3.73
CA GLY A 57 -9.38 -1.39 -5.05
C GLY A 57 -8.12 -2.18 -5.36
N THR A 58 -7.37 -1.70 -6.36
CA THR A 58 -6.07 -2.27 -6.75
C THR A 58 -4.95 -1.31 -6.39
N ILE A 59 -3.85 -1.85 -5.88
CA ILE A 59 -2.62 -1.11 -5.61
C ILE A 59 -1.55 -1.59 -6.58
N LYS A 60 -0.93 -0.64 -7.29
CA LYS A 60 0.27 -0.86 -8.09
C LYS A 60 1.49 -0.51 -7.24
N VAL A 61 2.45 -1.41 -7.15
CA VAL A 61 3.74 -1.19 -6.48
C VAL A 61 4.84 -1.18 -7.52
N SER A 62 5.78 -0.22 -7.45
CA SER A 62 6.88 -0.09 -8.39
C SER A 62 8.19 0.27 -7.68
N TRP A 63 9.30 -0.31 -8.15
CA TRP A 63 10.66 -0.08 -7.64
C TRP A 63 11.67 0.26 -8.73
N GLY A 64 11.18 0.58 -9.93
CA GLY A 64 12.04 0.94 -11.05
C GLY A 64 11.27 1.04 -12.35
N ASN A 65 11.99 1.45 -13.39
CA ASN A 65 11.43 1.58 -14.73
C ASN A 65 11.37 0.19 -15.39
N GLY A 66 10.20 -0.21 -15.89
CA GLY A 66 9.98 -1.45 -16.63
C GLY A 66 8.89 -2.35 -16.02
N GLU A 67 8.23 -3.14 -16.85
CA GLU A 67 7.11 -3.98 -16.43
C GLU A 67 7.51 -5.05 -15.41
N GLN A 68 8.75 -5.56 -15.46
CA GLN A 68 9.26 -6.48 -14.44
C GLN A 68 9.56 -5.82 -13.08
N ASN A 69 9.59 -4.49 -13.02
CA ASN A 69 9.92 -3.69 -11.84
C ASN A 69 8.67 -3.09 -11.16
N GLN A 70 7.53 -3.72 -11.40
CA GLN A 70 6.26 -3.40 -10.81
C GLN A 70 5.47 -4.67 -10.57
N CYS A 71 4.48 -4.58 -9.69
CA CYS A 71 3.45 -5.59 -9.50
C CYS A 71 2.17 -4.92 -9.01
N HIS A 72 1.09 -5.68 -8.91
CA HIS A 72 -0.18 -5.19 -8.40
C HIS A 72 -0.87 -6.22 -7.53
N PHE A 73 -1.76 -5.76 -6.65
CA PHE A 73 -2.63 -6.63 -5.88
C PHE A 73 -3.93 -5.91 -5.51
N ASP A 74 -5.00 -6.70 -5.33
CA ASP A 74 -6.28 -6.19 -4.87
C ASP A 74 -6.35 -6.19 -3.34
N TYR A 75 -6.97 -5.15 -2.79
CA TYR A 75 -7.17 -5.00 -1.35
C TYR A 75 -8.63 -4.74 -0.99
N SER A 76 -8.99 -5.10 0.24
CA SER A 76 -10.24 -4.75 0.90
C SER A 76 -9.96 -4.63 2.39
N VAL A 77 -10.21 -3.45 2.95
CA VAL A 77 -9.80 -3.05 4.31
C VAL A 77 -10.94 -2.31 4.99
N ASN A 78 -10.93 -2.26 6.32
CA ASN A 78 -11.89 -1.43 7.05
C ASN A 78 -11.23 -0.09 7.35
N LEU A 79 -11.49 0.90 6.50
CA LEU A 79 -10.98 2.22 6.80
C LEU A 79 -11.64 2.77 8.09
N ASP A 80 -12.91 2.58 8.40
CA ASP A 80 -13.54 3.27 9.55
C ASP A 80 -13.03 2.85 10.95
N ASN A 81 -12.31 1.74 11.04
CA ASN A 81 -11.68 1.27 12.28
C ASN A 81 -10.30 1.92 12.52
N ALA A 82 -10.31 3.12 13.11
CA ALA A 82 -9.09 3.90 13.40
C ALA A 82 -8.31 3.46 14.66
N THR A 83 -8.87 2.55 15.45
CA THR A 83 -8.34 2.13 16.76
C THR A 83 -7.38 0.95 16.69
N GLN A 84 -7.38 0.20 15.60
CA GLN A 84 -6.58 -1.01 15.47
C GLN A 84 -5.78 -0.98 14.16
N MET A 85 -4.48 -1.21 14.30
CA MET A 85 -3.60 -1.43 13.15
C MET A 85 -4.06 -2.69 12.42
N GLN A 86 -4.30 -2.56 11.11
CA GLN A 86 -4.73 -3.66 10.26
C GLN A 86 -3.55 -4.16 9.44
N GLN A 87 -3.38 -5.47 9.38
CA GLN A 87 -2.31 -6.13 8.64
C GLN A 87 -2.88 -7.26 7.79
N TYR A 88 -2.45 -7.34 6.54
CA TYR A 88 -2.91 -8.34 5.58
C TYR A 88 -1.74 -8.96 4.81
N GLU A 89 -1.81 -10.26 4.57
CA GLU A 89 -0.90 -10.97 3.67
C GLU A 89 -1.44 -10.85 2.24
N LYS A 90 -0.58 -10.46 1.28
CA LYS A 90 -0.96 -10.33 -0.13
C LYS A 90 0.16 -10.82 -1.04
N VAL A 91 -0.24 -11.51 -2.11
CA VAL A 91 0.65 -11.83 -3.23
C VAL A 91 0.54 -10.71 -4.25
N CYS A 92 1.69 -10.17 -4.66
CA CYS A 92 1.81 -9.12 -5.66
C CYS A 92 2.15 -9.76 -7.02
N GLN A 93 1.28 -9.51 -8.00
CA GLN A 93 1.29 -10.11 -9.34
C GLN A 93 1.95 -9.20 -10.38
#